data_AF-A0A974Z8W1-F1
#
_entry.id   AF-A0A974Z8W1-F1
#
_cell.length_a   1.000
_cell.length_b   1.000
_cell.length_c   1.000
_cell.angle_alpha   90.00
_cell.angle_beta   90.00
_cell.angle_gamma   90.00
#
_symmetry.space_group_name_H-M   'P 1'
#
loop_
_entity.id
_entity.type
_entity.pdbx_description
1 polymer ?
#
loop_
_entity_poly.entity_id
_entity_poly.type
_entity_poly.pdbx_seq_one_letter_code
_entity_poly.pdbx_strand_id
1 'polypeptide(L)'
;MPEVAVGHLRELLASTLPDPVLVLVEGRVRVEPRDTETPGAGDVISRAGLRGRPGAATESTDRDLELIAATLTTAVVQRWS
;
A
#
# COMPACT_ATOMS: atom_id res chain seq x y z
N MET A 1 7.70 -11.11 8.68
CA MET A 1 7.67 -9.63 8.80
C MET A 1 6.72 -9.10 7.73
N PRO A 2 5.98 -8.03 8.02
CA PRO A 2 5.12 -7.40 7.02
C PRO A 2 5.95 -6.84 5.86
N GLU A 3 5.54 -7.11 4.63
CA GLU A 3 6.22 -6.67 3.42
C GLU A 3 5.22 -6.09 2.41
N VAL A 4 5.51 -4.89 1.91
CA VAL A 4 4.83 -4.29 0.78
C VAL A 4 5.58 -4.69 -0.48
N ALA A 5 4.87 -5.29 -1.44
CA ALA A 5 5.40 -5.70 -2.74
C ALA A 5 4.82 -4.84 -3.87
N VAL A 6 5.50 -4.82 -5.02
CA VAL A 6 5.01 -4.14 -6.24
C VAL A 6 3.61 -4.57 -6.62
N GLY A 7 3.30 -5.87 -6.48
CA GLY A 7 1.96 -6.42 -6.74
C GLY A 7 0.86 -5.72 -5.92
N HIS A 8 1.11 -5.44 -4.65
CA HIS A 8 0.17 -4.74 -3.77
C HIS A 8 -0.06 -3.28 -4.22
N LEU A 9 0.98 -2.60 -4.70
CA LEU A 9 0.87 -1.24 -5.21
C LEU A 9 0.10 -1.18 -6.54
N ARG A 10 0.34 -2.15 -7.42
CA ARG A 10 -0.42 -2.31 -8.67
C ARG A 10 -1.89 -2.60 -8.41
N GLU A 11 -2.16 -3.51 -7.49
CA GLU A 11 -3.53 -3.83 -7.04
C GLU A 11 -4.21 -2.57 -6.51
N LEU A 12 -3.52 -1.79 -5.66
CA LEU A 12 -4.06 -0.54 -5.12
C LEU A 12 -4.39 0.47 -6.22
N LEU A 13 -3.50 0.64 -7.20
CA LEU A 13 -3.67 1.58 -8.32
C LEU A 13 -4.80 1.16 -9.27
N ALA A 14 -4.94 -0.15 -9.52
CA ALA A 14 -5.94 -0.74 -10.40
C ALA A 14 -7.28 -1.03 -9.71
N SER A 15 -7.36 -0.92 -8.38
CA SER A 15 -8.53 -1.28 -7.61
C SER A 15 -9.78 -0.48 -8.02
N THR A 16 -10.89 -1.20 -8.16
CA THR A 16 -12.23 -0.66 -8.43
C THR A 16 -13.03 -0.39 -7.16
N LEU A 17 -12.46 -0.68 -5.98
CA LEU A 17 -13.09 -0.41 -4.70
C LEU A 17 -13.29 1.09 -4.47
N PRO A 18 -14.30 1.49 -3.69
CA PRO A 18 -14.44 2.88 -3.26
C PRO A 18 -13.30 3.25 -2.30
N ASP A 19 -12.64 4.39 -2.56
CA ASP A 19 -11.44 4.89 -1.86
C ASP A 19 -10.49 3.78 -1.37
N PRO A 20 -9.79 3.07 -2.29
CA PRO A 20 -8.99 1.90 -1.90
C PRO A 20 -7.75 2.32 -1.11
N VAL A 21 -7.48 1.58 -0.03
CA VAL A 21 -6.36 1.77 0.88
C VAL A 21 -5.60 0.46 1.01
N LEU A 22 -4.28 0.56 1.05
CA LEU A 22 -3.42 -0.56 1.41
C LEU A 22 -3.32 -0.62 2.93
N VAL A 23 -3.70 -1.75 3.50
CA VAL A 23 -3.75 -1.98 4.94
C VAL A 23 -2.83 -3.13 5.32
N LEU A 24 -2.28 -3.06 6.54
CA LEU A 24 -1.63 -4.18 7.20
C LEU A 24 -2.58 -4.77 8.23
N VAL A 25 -2.84 -6.07 8.15
CA VAL A 25 -3.66 -6.82 9.10
C VAL A 25 -3.01 -8.17 9.40
N GLU A 26 -2.83 -8.49 10.67
CA GLU A 26 -2.25 -9.77 11.11
C GLU A 26 -0.92 -10.12 10.40
N GLY A 27 -0.10 -9.10 10.10
CA GLY A 27 1.18 -9.27 9.42
C GLY A 27 1.10 -9.45 7.89
N ARG A 28 -0.10 -9.32 7.29
CA ARG A 28 -0.33 -9.41 5.84
C ARG A 28 -0.80 -8.08 5.27
N VAL A 29 -0.28 -7.74 4.10
CA VAL A 29 -0.62 -6.53 3.36
C VAL A 29 -1.71 -6.85 2.32
N ARG A 30 -2.77 -6.06 2.27
CA ARG A 30 -3.86 -6.21 1.28
C ARG A 30 -4.54 -4.87 0.98
N VAL A 31 -5.31 -4.83 -0.11
CA VAL A 31 -6.12 -3.66 -0.48
C VAL A 31 -7.54 -3.83 0.04
N GLU A 32 -8.04 -2.83 0.78
CA GLU A 32 -9.40 -2.79 1.28
C GLU A 32 -10.06 -1.42 0.98
N PRO A 33 -11.40 -1.34 0.92
CA PRO A 33 -12.09 -0.05 0.96
C PRO A 33 -11.79 0.66 2.27
N ARG A 34 -11.53 1.97 2.25
CA ARG A 34 -11.18 2.75 3.43
C ARG A 34 -12.16 2.63 4.60
N ASP A 35 -13.45 2.55 4.29
CA ASP A 35 -14.52 2.47 5.30
C ASP A 35 -14.70 1.04 5.85
N THR A 36 -13.79 0.12 5.54
CA THR A 36 -13.84 -1.25 6.06
C THR A 36 -13.22 -1.29 7.45
N GLU A 37 -14.05 -1.52 8.45
CA GLU A 37 -13.59 -1.76 9.82
C GLU A 37 -13.08 -3.19 9.96
N THR A 38 -11.81 -3.42 9.59
CA THR A 38 -11.11 -4.67 9.83
C THR A 38 -10.38 -4.59 11.18
N PRO A 39 -10.75 -5.38 12.20
CA PRO A 39 -10.09 -5.36 13.50
C PRO A 39 -8.59 -5.64 13.39
N GLY A 40 -7.77 -4.80 14.02
CA GLY A 40 -6.31 -4.94 13.98
C GLY A 40 -5.67 -4.57 12.63
N ALA A 41 -6.44 -4.05 11.68
CA ALA A 41 -5.87 -3.44 10.49
C ALA A 41 -5.32 -2.05 10.81
N GLY A 42 -4.22 -1.66 10.16
CA GLY A 42 -3.83 -0.27 10.09
C GLY A 42 -3.38 0.14 8.70
N ASP A 43 -3.75 1.37 8.35
CA ASP A 43 -3.49 1.95 7.05
C ASP A 43 -1.99 2.11 6.80
N VAL A 44 -1.56 1.64 5.64
CA VAL A 44 -0.21 1.82 5.11
C VAL A 44 -0.17 3.03 4.20
N ILE A 45 -1.02 3.04 3.16
CA ILE A 45 -1.11 4.13 2.20
C ILE A 45 -2.43 4.06 1.42
N SER A 46 -3.06 5.21 1.17
CA SER A 46 -4.23 5.30 0.28
C SER A 46 -3.82 5.34 -1.19
N ARG A 47 -4.71 4.98 -2.11
CA ARG A 47 -4.44 5.14 -3.56
C ARG A 47 -4.12 6.58 -3.93
N ALA A 48 -4.82 7.55 -3.34
CA ALA A 48 -4.54 8.97 -3.54
C ALA A 48 -3.14 9.35 -3.03
N GLY A 49 -2.75 8.87 -1.84
CA GLY A 49 -1.42 9.07 -1.28
C GLY A 49 -0.33 8.41 -2.12
N LEU A 50 -0.60 7.21 -2.66
CA LEU A 50 0.31 6.53 -3.57
C LEU A 50 0.50 7.34 -4.85
N ARG A 51 -0.57 7.77 -5.53
CA ARG A 51 -0.49 8.60 -6.75
C ARG A 51 0.23 9.93 -6.54
N GLY A 52 0.20 10.48 -5.32
CA GLY A 52 0.95 11.68 -4.96
C GLY A 52 2.46 11.46 -4.80
N ARG A 53 2.94 10.20 -4.80
CA ARG A 53 4.38 9.92 -4.68
C ARG A 53 5.11 10.09 -6.02
N PRO A 54 6.36 10.58 -5.97
CA PRO A 54 7.23 10.58 -7.15
C PRO A 54 7.37 9.15 -7.69
N GLY A 55 7.16 8.96 -9.00
CA GLY A 55 7.28 7.65 -9.63
C GLY A 55 6.09 6.72 -9.44
N ALA A 56 4.94 7.17 -8.92
CA ALA A 56 3.72 6.38 -8.71
C ALA A 56 2.59 6.67 -9.72
N ALA A 57 2.92 7.27 -10.86
CA ALA A 57 1.98 7.61 -11.92
C ALA A 57 1.42 6.36 -12.65
N THR A 58 0.43 6.55 -13.51
CA THR A 58 -0.14 5.45 -14.33
C THR A 58 0.90 4.75 -15.21
N GLU A 59 2.03 5.40 -15.48
CA GLU A 59 3.17 4.87 -16.26
C GLU A 59 4.39 4.51 -15.39
N SER A 60 4.20 4.29 -14.09
CA SER A 60 5.28 3.87 -13.19
C SER A 60 6.02 2.65 -13.70
N THR A 61 7.35 2.71 -13.68
CA THR A 61 8.18 1.53 -13.94
C THR A 61 8.17 0.60 -12.71
N ASP A 62 8.43 -0.69 -12.91
CA ASP A 62 8.60 -1.65 -11.79
C ASP A 62 9.65 -1.15 -10.80
N ARG A 63 10.72 -0.53 -11.30
CA ARG A 63 11.80 0.04 -10.47
C ARG A 63 11.30 1.13 -9.52
N ASP A 64 10.44 2.02 -10.00
CA ASP A 64 9.86 3.07 -9.16
C ASP A 64 8.95 2.48 -8.09
N LEU A 65 8.13 1.50 -8.46
CA LEU A 65 7.25 0.79 -7.54
C LEU A 65 8.02 -0.03 -6.51
N GLU A 66 9.15 -0.64 -6.89
CA GLU A 66 10.04 -1.36 -5.97
C GLU A 66 10.62 -0.41 -4.91
N LEU A 67 11.07 0.77 -5.32
CA LEU A 67 11.61 1.77 -4.38
C LEU A 67 10.52 2.27 -3.42
N ILE A 68 9.31 2.53 -3.93
CA ILE A 68 8.16 2.91 -3.12
C ILE A 68 7.80 1.78 -2.14
N ALA A 69 7.77 0.53 -2.61
CA ALA A 69 7.46 -0.65 -1.82
C ALA A 69 8.48 -0.85 -0.68
N ALA A 70 9.78 -0.79 -0.96
CA ALA A 70 10.83 -0.87 0.05
C ALA A 70 10.72 0.23 1.12
N THR A 71 10.40 1.45 0.69
CA THR A 71 10.17 2.59 1.59
C THR A 71 8.96 2.34 2.50
N LEU A 72 7.86 1.83 1.94
CA LEU A 72 6.65 1.52 2.71
C LEU A 72 6.88 0.36 3.67
N THR A 73 7.55 -0.71 3.25
CA THR A 73 7.94 -1.83 4.12
C THR A 73 8.73 -1.34 5.32
N THR A 74 9.73 -0.48 5.12
CA THR A 74 10.51 0.10 6.24
C THR A 74 9.62 0.89 7.20
N ALA A 75 8.73 1.74 6.68
CA ALA A 75 7.82 2.53 7.51
C ALA A 75 6.84 1.65 8.30
N VAL A 76 6.32 0.59 7.68
CA VAL A 76 5.42 -0.37 8.33
C VAL A 76 6.16 -1.12 9.45
N VAL A 77 7.37 -1.59 9.19
CA VAL A 77 8.19 -2.28 10.20
C VAL A 77 8.48 -1.38 11.39
N GLN A 78 8.83 -0.11 11.19
CA GLN A 78 9.08 0.83 12.29
C GLN A 78 7.82 1.14 13.11
N ARG A 79 6.66 1.21 12.46
CA ARG A 79 5.39 1.53 13.12
C ARG A 79 4.81 0.37 13.93
N TRP A 80 5.19 -0.86 13.59
CA TRP A 80 4.65 -2.10 14.16
C TRP A 80 5.73 -2.96 14.84
N SER A 81 6.90 -2.38 15.13
CA SER A 81 7.94 -2.95 15.98
C SER A 81 7.76 -2.54 17.42
#